data_AF-A0A4Q5QTG1-F1
#
_entry.id   AF-A0A4Q5QTG1-F1
#
_cell.length_a   1.000
_cell.length_b   1.000
_cell.length_c   1.000
_cell.angle_alpha   90.00
_cell.angle_beta   90.00
_cell.angle_gamma   90.00
#
_symmetry.space_group_name_H-M   'P 1'
#
loop_
_entity.id
_entity.type
_entity.pdbx_description
1 polymer ?
#
loop_
_entity_poly.entity_id
_entity_poly.type
_entity_poly.pdbx_seq_one_letter_code
_entity_poly.pdbx_strand_id
1 'polypeptide(L)'
;QGPMSAVTLARGEGLQPQSLSRLLVRLEDAALIERPTDPADRRRQLIALTDGGATALHRAIARRRQWLADAMSSQLNDADRRTLLAASDVMLRLAGETQEDDHE
;
A
#
# COMPACT_ATOMS: atom_id res chain seq x y z
N GLN A 1 -8.34 -4.47 2.68
CA GLN A 1 -9.36 -3.40 2.64
C GLN A 1 -10.21 -3.57 1.38
N GLY A 2 -11.43 -3.02 1.38
CA GLY A 2 -12.37 -3.13 0.25
C GLY A 2 -12.14 -2.09 -0.86
N PRO A 3 -13.00 -2.07 -1.89
CA PRO A 3 -12.87 -1.14 -3.01
C PRO A 3 -12.91 0.32 -2.57
N MET A 4 -12.10 1.19 -3.18
CA MET A 4 -12.05 2.62 -2.84
C MET A 4 -11.84 3.51 -4.07
N SER A 5 -12.16 4.80 -3.96
CA SER A 5 -11.95 5.73 -5.06
C SER A 5 -10.47 6.04 -5.30
N ALA A 6 -10.11 6.41 -6.53
CA ALA A 6 -8.75 6.85 -6.86
C ALA A 6 -8.30 8.08 -6.06
N VAL A 7 -9.23 8.98 -5.72
CA VAL A 7 -8.93 10.17 -4.91
C VAL A 7 -8.58 9.77 -3.48
N THR A 8 -9.37 8.87 -2.88
CA THR A 8 -9.11 8.34 -1.54
C THR A 8 -7.77 7.62 -1.50
N LEU A 9 -7.49 6.79 -2.51
CA LEU A 9 -6.23 6.06 -2.63
C LEU A 9 -5.04 7.01 -2.80
N ALA A 10 -5.16 8.05 -3.64
CA ALA A 10 -4.09 9.02 -3.85
C ALA A 10 -3.71 9.74 -2.56
N ARG A 11 -4.71 10.18 -1.79
CA ARG A 11 -4.51 10.84 -0.49
C ARG A 11 -3.86 9.90 0.51
N GLY A 12 -4.40 8.69 0.66
CA GLY A 12 -3.87 7.69 1.61
C GLY A 12 -2.44 7.26 1.31
N GLU A 13 -2.05 7.23 0.04
CA GLU A 13 -0.71 6.82 -0.39
C GLU A 13 0.26 8.02 -0.60
N GLY A 14 -0.18 9.26 -0.33
CA GLY A 14 0.64 10.46 -0.57
C GLY A 14 1.03 10.65 -2.04
N LEU A 15 0.25 10.12 -2.98
CA LEU A 15 0.54 10.12 -4.40
C LEU A 15 -0.15 11.28 -5.14
N GLN A 16 0.56 11.89 -6.08
CA GLN A 16 -0.05 12.83 -7.02
C GLN A 16 -1.05 12.10 -7.95
N PRO A 17 -2.21 12.70 -8.28
CA PRO A 17 -3.27 12.03 -9.05
C PRO A 17 -2.80 11.46 -10.41
N GLN A 18 -1.92 12.19 -11.11
CA GLN A 18 -1.37 11.77 -12.39
C GLN A 18 -0.45 10.54 -12.27
N SER A 19 0.29 10.43 -11.17
CA SER A 19 1.16 9.29 -10.88
C SER A 19 0.34 8.05 -10.54
N LEU A 20 -0.68 8.22 -9.70
CA LEU A 20 -1.59 7.13 -9.36
C LEU A 20 -2.33 6.63 -10.61
N SER A 21 -2.86 7.51 -11.45
CA SER A 21 -3.58 7.11 -12.67
C SER A 21 -2.72 6.22 -13.59
N ARG A 22 -1.45 6.60 -13.81
CA ARG A 22 -0.50 5.76 -14.58
C ARG A 22 -0.23 4.41 -13.92
N LEU A 23 -0.18 4.35 -12.60
CA LEU A 23 0.00 3.09 -11.86
C LEU A 23 -1.24 2.20 -12.01
N LEU A 24 -2.44 2.77 -11.88
CA LEU A 24 -3.70 2.04 -12.00
C LEU A 24 -3.89 1.45 -13.39
N VAL A 25 -3.61 2.21 -14.46
CA VAL A 25 -3.66 1.70 -15.84
C VAL A 25 -2.77 0.47 -15.99
N ARG A 26 -1.52 0.52 -15.51
CA ARG A 26 -0.61 -0.64 -15.59
C ARG A 26 -1.07 -1.85 -14.80
N LEU A 27 -1.70 -1.63 -13.65
CA LEU A 27 -2.23 -2.72 -12.81
C LEU A 27 -3.48 -3.35 -13.45
N GLU A 28 -4.30 -2.55 -14.11
CA GLU A 28 -5.49 -3.01 -14.84
C GLU A 28 -5.11 -3.75 -16.13
N ASP A 29 -4.13 -3.24 -16.90
CA ASP A 29 -3.55 -3.91 -18.07
C ASP A 29 -2.96 -5.28 -17.71
N ALA A 30 -2.46 -5.43 -16.48
CA ALA A 30 -1.96 -6.69 -15.94
C ALA A 30 -3.06 -7.57 -15.31
N ALA A 31 -4.34 -7.18 -15.39
CA ALA A 31 -5.49 -7.84 -14.79
C ALA A 31 -5.38 -8.05 -13.26
N LEU A 32 -4.62 -7.19 -12.57
CA LEU A 32 -4.45 -7.24 -11.11
C LEU A 32 -5.48 -6.40 -10.37
N ILE A 33 -6.06 -5.40 -11.03
CA ILE A 33 -7.19 -4.62 -10.50
C ILE A 33 -8.31 -4.56 -11.53
N GLU A 34 -9.48 -4.19 -11.05
CA GLU A 34 -10.63 -3.80 -11.85
C GLU A 34 -11.20 -2.47 -11.34
N ARG A 35 -11.92 -1.77 -12.22
CA ARG A 35 -12.52 -0.47 -11.92
C ARG A 35 -14.04 -0.44 -12.07
N PRO A 36 -14.78 -1.12 -11.17
CA PRO A 36 -16.23 -1.13 -11.25
C PRO A 36 -16.80 0.27 -10.98
N THR A 37 -17.93 0.55 -11.62
CA THR A 37 -18.72 1.73 -11.30
C THR A 37 -19.24 1.64 -9.86
N ASP A 38 -19.18 2.76 -9.13
CA ASP A 38 -19.72 2.83 -7.77
C ASP A 38 -21.25 2.66 -7.80
N PRO A 39 -21.82 1.68 -7.08
CA PRO A 39 -23.27 1.48 -7.02
C PRO A 39 -24.03 2.66 -6.39
N ALA A 40 -23.36 3.49 -5.58
CA ALA A 40 -23.95 4.68 -4.95
C ALA A 40 -23.88 5.94 -5.85
N ASP A 41 -22.88 6.07 -6.72
CA ASP A 41 -22.78 7.15 -7.70
C ASP A 41 -22.14 6.65 -9.00
N ARG A 42 -22.96 6.49 -10.05
CA ARG A 42 -22.49 5.94 -11.33
C ARG A 42 -21.42 6.78 -12.04
N ARG A 43 -21.18 8.01 -11.58
CA ARG A 43 -20.11 8.87 -12.10
C ARG A 43 -18.75 8.54 -11.48
N ARG A 44 -18.70 7.71 -10.44
CA ARG A 44 -17.46 7.31 -9.75
C ARG A 44 -17.07 5.90 -10.14
N GLN A 45 -15.76 5.68 -10.22
CA GLN A 45 -15.17 4.35 -10.30
C GLN A 45 -14.47 4.03 -8.99
N LEU A 46 -14.67 2.81 -8.53
CA LEU A 46 -13.94 2.23 -7.42
C LEU A 46 -12.75 1.44 -7.99
N ILE A 47 -11.72 1.24 -7.18
CA ILE A 47 -10.58 0.40 -7.48
C ILE A 47 -10.70 -0.83 -6.61
N ALA A 48 -10.74 -2.00 -7.23
CA ALA A 48 -10.79 -3.28 -6.53
C ALA A 48 -9.67 -4.20 -7.04
N LEU A 49 -9.14 -5.05 -6.16
CA LEU A 49 -8.27 -6.14 -6.59
C LEU A 49 -9.10 -7.22 -7.26
N THR A 50 -8.60 -7.78 -8.35
CA THR A 50 -9.11 -9.07 -8.85
C THR A 50 -8.62 -10.20 -7.93
N ASP A 51 -9.19 -11.40 -8.03
CA ASP A 51 -8.68 -12.57 -7.31
C ASP A 51 -7.21 -12.87 -7.65
N GLY A 52 -6.85 -12.69 -8.94
CA GLY A 52 -5.47 -12.78 -9.42
C GLY A 52 -4.57 -11.73 -8.79
N GLY A 53 -5.07 -10.49 -8.69
CA GLY A 53 -4.43 -9.37 -8.01
C GLY A 53 -4.17 -9.61 -6.53
N ALA A 54 -5.19 -10.07 -5.80
CA ALA A 54 -5.08 -10.40 -4.39
C ALA A 54 -4.03 -11.51 -4.15
N THR A 55 -4.04 -12.55 -5.00
CA THR A 55 -3.05 -13.63 -4.95
C THR A 55 -1.64 -13.10 -5.25
N ALA A 56 -1.49 -12.26 -6.28
CA ALA A 56 -0.21 -11.66 -6.63
C ALA A 56 0.34 -10.77 -5.50
N LEU A 57 -0.51 -9.95 -4.89
CA LEU A 57 -0.17 -9.11 -3.74
C LEU A 57 0.30 -9.96 -2.55
N HIS A 58 -0.43 -11.02 -2.20
CA HIS A 58 -0.03 -11.92 -1.12
C HIS A 58 1.34 -12.56 -1.38
N ARG A 59 1.61 -13.02 -2.60
CA ARG A 59 2.92 -13.58 -2.97
C ARG A 59 4.03 -12.53 -2.88
N ALA A 60 3.78 -11.30 -3.32
CA ALA A 60 4.75 -10.22 -3.26
C ALA A 60 5.10 -9.86 -1.80
N ILE A 61 4.09 -9.74 -0.93
CA ILE A 61 4.27 -9.50 0.51
C ILE A 61 5.06 -10.63 1.15
N ALA A 62 4.69 -11.89 0.89
CA ALA A 62 5.38 -13.05 1.43
C ALA A 62 6.87 -13.06 1.02
N ARG A 63 7.16 -12.81 -0.26
CA ARG A 63 8.53 -12.72 -0.77
C ARG A 63 9.34 -11.62 -0.10
N ARG A 64 8.74 -10.43 0.08
CA ARG A 64 9.43 -9.30 0.72
C ARG A 64 9.68 -9.54 2.20
N ARG A 65 8.74 -10.19 2.90
CA ARG A 65 8.92 -10.62 4.30
C ARG A 65 10.05 -11.64 4.43
N GLN A 66 10.07 -12.65 3.56
CA GLN A 66 11.11 -13.67 3.56
C GLN A 66 12.49 -13.04 3.33
N TRP A 67 12.62 -12.20 2.30
CA TRP A 67 13.86 -11.49 2.02
C TRP A 67 14.35 -10.66 3.21
N LEU A 68 13.45 -9.92 3.88
CA LEU A 68 13.82 -9.11 5.03
C LEU A 68 14.26 -9.98 6.21
N ALA A 69 13.55 -11.08 6.48
CA ALA A 69 13.92 -12.02 7.53
C ALA A 69 15.32 -12.61 7.27
N ASP A 70 15.60 -13.01 6.04
CA ASP A 70 16.89 -13.56 5.62
C ASP A 70 18.00 -12.51 5.76
N ALA A 71 17.78 -11.27 5.31
CA ALA A 71 18.72 -10.17 5.45
C ALA A 71 19.01 -9.85 6.93
N MET A 72 17.99 -9.79 7.77
CA MET A 72 18.18 -9.59 9.22
C MET A 72 18.94 -10.75 9.84
N SER A 73 18.63 -12.01 9.46
CA SER A 73 19.31 -13.21 9.99
C SER A 73 20.79 -13.28 9.65
N SER A 74 21.15 -12.81 8.46
CA SER A 74 22.52 -12.88 7.97
C SER A 74 23.39 -11.71 8.40
N GLN A 75 22.80 -10.53 8.65
CA GLN A 75 23.57 -9.30 8.83
C GLN A 75 23.47 -8.69 10.22
N LEU A 76 22.45 -9.02 11.01
CA LEU A 76 22.18 -8.34 12.29
C LEU A 76 22.34 -9.26 13.48
N ASN A 77 23.09 -8.80 14.47
CA ASN A 77 23.13 -9.40 15.80
C ASN A 77 21.94 -8.95 16.67
N ASP A 78 21.84 -9.47 17.88
CA ASP A 78 20.73 -9.16 18.80
C ASP A 78 20.66 -7.68 19.22
N ALA A 79 21.80 -7.00 19.33
CA ALA A 79 21.82 -5.57 19.65
C ALA A 79 21.28 -4.73 18.48
N ASP A 80 21.70 -5.04 17.25
CA ASP A 80 21.21 -4.36 16.05
C ASP A 80 19.70 -4.55 15.88
N ARG A 81 19.20 -5.77 16.13
CA ARG A 81 17.77 -6.09 16.08
C ARG A 81 16.96 -5.29 17.09
N ARG A 82 17.44 -5.17 18.33
CA ARG A 82 16.79 -4.34 19.36
C ARG A 82 16.76 -2.88 18.95
N THR A 83 17.85 -2.36 18.41
CA THR A 83 17.93 -0.98 17.91
C THR A 83 16.95 -0.76 16.76
N LEU A 84 16.89 -1.68 15.80
CA LEU A 84 15.97 -1.59 14.65
C LEU A 84 14.51 -1.60 15.08
N LEU A 85 14.15 -2.44 16.06
CA LEU A 85 12.81 -2.48 16.64
C LEU A 85 12.45 -1.14 17.31
N ALA A 86 13.33 -0.61 18.16
CA ALA A 86 13.10 0.68 18.82
C ALA A 86 12.99 1.84 17.81
N ALA A 87 13.81 1.83 16.75
CA ALA A 87 13.71 2.81 15.68
C ALA A 87 12.37 2.68 14.92
N SER A 88 11.88 1.46 14.70
CA SER A 88 10.60 1.24 14.02
C SER A 88 9.40 1.82 14.79
N ASP A 89 9.41 1.76 16.12
CA ASP A 89 8.37 2.38 16.95
C ASP A 89 8.36 3.90 16.81
N VAL A 90 9.54 4.53 16.70
CA VAL A 90 9.67 5.97 16.45
C VAL A 90 9.13 6.31 15.06
N MET A 91 9.51 5.54 14.03
CA MET A 91 9.03 5.75 12.66
C MET A 91 7.50 5.59 12.54
N LEU A 92 6.92 4.62 13.25
CA LEU A 92 5.47 4.40 13.26
C LEU A 92 4.70 5.56 13.91
N ARG A 93 5.25 6.18 14.96
CA ARG A 93 4.67 7.39 15.56
C ARG A 93 4.68 8.56 14.58
N LEU A 94 5.81 8.82 13.93
CA LEU A 94 5.90 9.86 12.90
C LEU A 94 4.92 9.61 11.73
N ALA A 95 4.76 8.36 11.32
CA ALA A 95 3.83 8.01 10.24
C ALA A 95 2.35 8.19 10.64
N GLY A 96 2.01 8.02 11.92
CA GLY A 96 0.65 8.20 12.45
C GLY A 96 0.24 9.66 12.61
N GLU A 97 1.19 10.59 12.77
CA GLU A 97 0.91 12.02 12.97
C GLU A 97 0.55 12.76 11.65
N THR A 98 0.88 12.20 10.48
CA THR A 98 0.69 12.86 9.17
C THR A 98 -0.78 12.86 8.66
N GLN A 99 -1.79 12.59 9.50
CA GLN A 99 -3.20 12.48 9.06
C GLN A 99 -4.19 13.52 9.62
N GLU A 100 -3.77 14.55 10.38
CA GLU A 100 -4.73 15.50 11.01
C GLU A 100 -4.78 16.93 10.43
N ASP A 101 -3.85 17.35 9.57
CA ASP A 101 -3.89 18.71 9.02
C ASP A 101 -4.36 18.70 7.55
N ASP A 102 -5.65 19.01 7.33
CA ASP A 102 -6.22 19.74 6.16
C ASP A 102 -7.69 19.33 5.95
N HIS A 103 -8.58 19.79 6.83
CA HIS A 103 -10.00 19.97 6.53
C HIS A 103 -10.39 21.40 6.87
N GLU A 104 -10.24 22.29 5.89
CA GLU A 104 -11.01 23.54 5.79
C GLU A 104 -11.78 23.54 4.47
#